data_AF-A0A6Q2X7S3-F1
#
_entry.id   AF-A0A6Q2X7S3-F1
#
_cell.length_a   1.000
_cell.length_b   1.000
_cell.length_c   1.000
_cell.angle_alpha   90.00
_cell.angle_beta   90.00
_cell.angle_gamma   90.00
#
_symmetry.space_group_name_H-M   'P 1'
#
loop_
_entity.id
_entity.type
_entity.pdbx_description
1 polymer ?
#
loop_
_entity_poly.entity_id
_entity_poly.type
_entity_poly.pdbx_seq_one_letter_code
_entity_poly.pdbx_strand_id
1 'polypeptide(L)'
;MCLTFSQLLLNSYILLNPLEYKSDGFSWDSYGLKPVLAYSLCFQKGYSRKVPAHIKHIGPGLRTSKQPLDSVIIRPYCSRMEFGKGLFFRQLFESESSTYTYLLADKESREAVLIDPVLETVERDLKLVEELGFNLKVAVNTHCHADHITGTGLLKNRLFGMKSAISRHSGASADILLSEGDKIHFGKHHLSVRETPGHTDGCVTLVTEDHSMAFTGDALLIRGCGRTDFQQGCSRKLYESVHQKIFTLPPQCLVFPAHDYKGQTASTVGEEKRFNPRLTKSMEEFVDIMVNLNLPKPAKIDIAVPANLVCGLHEV
;
A
#
# COMPACT_ATOMS: atom_id res chain seq x y z
N MET A 1 -48.41 -42.86 -19.97
CA MET A 1 -49.36 -41.75 -20.13
C MET A 1 -48.57 -40.47 -20.13
N CYS A 2 -48.49 -39.83 -21.29
CA CYS A 2 -47.67 -38.66 -21.61
C CYS A 2 -48.54 -37.75 -22.47
N LEU A 3 -48.74 -36.51 -22.04
CA LEU A 3 -49.39 -35.40 -22.75
C LEU A 3 -49.00 -34.11 -21.99
N THR A 4 -48.67 -32.93 -22.53
CA THR A 4 -48.29 -32.39 -23.86
C THR A 4 -48.07 -30.88 -23.67
N PHE A 5 -47.66 -30.18 -24.74
CA PHE A 5 -47.60 -28.73 -25.01
C PHE A 5 -46.28 -28.00 -24.70
N SER A 6 -45.71 -27.16 -25.57
CA SER A 6 -45.55 -27.10 -27.04
C SER A 6 -44.73 -25.83 -27.33
N GLN A 7 -43.82 -25.89 -28.29
CA GLN A 7 -43.00 -24.79 -28.84
C GLN A 7 -43.79 -23.62 -29.45
N LEU A 8 -43.17 -22.43 -29.49
CA LEU A 8 -43.04 -21.41 -30.58
C LEU A 8 -42.98 -20.00 -29.93
N LEU A 9 -41.93 -19.16 -30.03
CA LEU A 9 -41.19 -18.50 -31.15
C LEU A 9 -41.68 -17.05 -31.44
N LEU A 10 -40.68 -16.21 -31.77
CA LEU A 10 -40.69 -14.96 -32.56
C LEU A 10 -40.86 -13.57 -31.89
N ASN A 11 -39.71 -12.87 -31.87
CA ASN A 11 -39.40 -11.56 -32.48
C ASN A 11 -40.35 -10.38 -32.30
N SER A 12 -39.76 -9.26 -31.85
CA SER A 12 -40.19 -7.91 -32.22
C SER A 12 -39.01 -7.17 -32.87
N TYR A 13 -39.16 -6.91 -34.16
CA TYR A 13 -38.36 -5.99 -34.96
C TYR A 13 -38.61 -4.54 -34.51
N ILE A 14 -37.55 -3.72 -34.50
CA ILE A 14 -37.66 -2.27 -34.74
C ILE A 14 -36.70 -1.94 -35.89
N LEU A 15 -37.25 -1.52 -37.01
CA LEU A 15 -36.57 -1.03 -38.21
C LEU A 15 -36.62 0.51 -38.25
N LEU A 16 -35.44 1.10 -38.49
CA LEU A 16 -35.09 2.21 -39.39
C LEU A 16 -35.91 3.53 -39.36
N ASN A 17 -35.20 4.64 -39.14
CA ASN A 17 -34.77 5.46 -40.29
C ASN A 17 -33.57 6.38 -39.98
N PRO A 18 -32.73 6.69 -41.01
CA PRO A 18 -31.49 7.47 -40.93
C PRO A 18 -31.70 8.94 -41.37
N LEU A 19 -30.67 9.78 -41.21
CA LEU A 19 -30.36 11.09 -41.84
C LEU A 19 -29.34 11.76 -40.88
N GLU A 20 -28.22 12.41 -41.24
CA GLU A 20 -27.61 12.76 -42.51
C GLU A 20 -26.15 13.19 -42.25
N TYR A 21 -25.38 13.20 -43.33
CA TYR A 21 -23.97 13.50 -43.50
C TYR A 21 -23.54 14.91 -43.03
N LYS A 22 -22.35 15.05 -42.45
CA LYS A 22 -21.38 16.09 -42.85
C LYS A 22 -19.95 15.73 -42.46
N SER A 23 -19.19 15.47 -43.51
CA SER A 23 -17.73 15.39 -43.58
C SER A 23 -17.10 16.78 -43.49
N ASP A 24 -16.02 16.90 -42.74
CA ASP A 24 -14.81 17.69 -43.00
C ASP A 24 -13.75 17.03 -42.08
N GLY A 25 -12.71 16.32 -42.53
CA GLY A 25 -11.88 16.54 -43.69
C GLY A 25 -10.55 17.15 -43.25
N PHE A 26 -9.66 16.37 -42.61
CA PHE A 26 -8.21 16.59 -42.68
C PHE A 26 -7.44 15.29 -42.38
N SER A 27 -6.60 14.92 -43.33
CA SER A 27 -5.57 13.88 -43.35
C SER A 27 -4.26 14.57 -43.73
N TRP A 28 -3.01 14.14 -43.53
CA TRP A 28 -2.32 12.92 -43.10
C TRP A 28 -1.00 13.39 -42.46
N ASP A 29 -0.41 12.58 -41.56
CA ASP A 29 1.01 12.12 -41.65
C ASP A 29 1.39 11.44 -40.32
N SER A 30 1.50 10.11 -40.23
CA SER A 30 2.47 9.19 -40.83
C SER A 30 3.86 9.22 -40.17
N TYR A 31 4.01 8.69 -38.95
CA TYR A 31 5.21 7.93 -38.54
C TYR A 31 4.84 6.87 -37.50
N GLY A 32 4.88 5.61 -37.93
CA GLY A 32 4.81 4.47 -37.03
C GLY A 32 6.14 4.26 -36.29
N LEU A 33 6.08 3.65 -35.11
CA LEU A 33 7.10 2.75 -34.58
C LEU A 33 6.48 1.91 -33.45
N LYS A 34 6.68 0.59 -33.56
CA LYS A 34 6.18 -0.47 -32.67
C LYS A 34 6.96 -0.51 -31.34
N PRO A 35 6.40 -1.14 -30.29
CA PRO A 35 7.02 -1.21 -28.96
C PRO A 35 8.23 -2.16 -28.94
N VAL A 36 9.32 -1.72 -28.33
CA VAL A 36 10.49 -2.58 -28.03
C VAL A 36 10.49 -2.89 -26.54
N LEU A 37 10.13 -4.13 -26.22
CA LEU A 37 10.54 -4.82 -25.00
C LEU A 37 12.07 -4.92 -25.00
N ALA A 38 12.73 -4.33 -24.00
CA ALA A 38 14.14 -4.58 -23.72
C ALA A 38 14.30 -5.06 -22.28
N TYR A 39 14.43 -6.38 -22.15
CA TYR A 39 14.99 -7.06 -20.99
C TYR A 39 16.44 -6.60 -20.79
N SER A 40 16.77 -6.05 -19.63
CA SER A 40 18.16 -5.83 -19.24
C SER A 40 18.68 -7.04 -18.46
N LEU A 41 19.35 -7.94 -19.19
CA LEU A 41 20.28 -8.93 -18.65
C LEU A 41 21.66 -8.26 -18.54
N CYS A 42 22.07 -7.91 -17.32
CA CYS A 42 23.41 -7.39 -17.07
C CYS A 42 24.37 -8.56 -16.80
N PHE A 43 25.06 -9.00 -17.85
CA PHE A 43 26.21 -9.93 -17.76
C PHE A 43 27.48 -9.15 -17.41
N GLN A 44 28.20 -9.65 -16.40
CA GLN A 44 29.52 -9.17 -15.97
C GLN A 44 30.54 -9.25 -17.12
N LYS A 45 31.17 -8.12 -17.47
CA LYS A 45 32.43 -8.10 -18.22
C LYS A 45 33.58 -7.78 -17.27
N GLY A 46 34.41 -8.79 -16.99
CA GLY A 46 35.67 -8.66 -16.27
C GLY A 46 36.70 -7.90 -17.09
N TYR A 47 37.27 -6.85 -16.52
CA TYR A 47 38.44 -6.16 -17.04
C TYR A 47 39.72 -6.77 -16.44
N SER A 48 40.53 -7.42 -17.27
CA SER A 48 41.88 -7.87 -16.94
C SER A 48 42.87 -6.77 -17.31
N ARG A 49 43.55 -6.18 -16.32
CA ARG A 49 44.67 -5.26 -16.53
C ARG A 49 45.99 -6.02 -16.41
N LYS A 50 46.79 -5.96 -17.48
CA LYS A 50 48.17 -6.48 -17.56
C LYS A 50 49.11 -5.61 -16.69
N VAL A 51 50.01 -6.26 -15.97
CA VAL A 51 51.13 -5.66 -15.21
C VAL A 51 52.40 -5.79 -16.05
N PRO A 52 53.29 -4.77 -16.12
CA PRO A 52 54.60 -4.93 -16.74
C PRO A 52 55.66 -5.47 -15.78
N ALA A 53 56.54 -6.30 -16.32
CA ALA A 53 57.61 -7.00 -15.63
C ALA A 53 58.84 -6.12 -15.37
N HIS A 54 59.47 -6.28 -14.21
CA HIS A 54 60.91 -6.08 -14.05
C HIS A 54 61.51 -7.09 -13.07
N ILE A 55 62.65 -7.64 -13.50
CA ILE A 55 63.44 -8.73 -12.91
C ILE A 55 64.49 -8.15 -11.96
N LYS A 56 64.70 -8.76 -10.78
CA LYS A 56 66.03 -8.95 -10.14
C LYS A 56 66.04 -10.22 -9.25
N HIS A 57 67.11 -10.98 -9.35
CA HIS A 57 67.43 -12.25 -8.66
C HIS A 57 67.81 -12.07 -7.17
N ILE A 58 67.60 -13.12 -6.33
CA ILE A 58 68.62 -13.91 -5.57
C ILE A 58 67.93 -14.81 -4.49
N GLY A 59 68.38 -16.08 -4.37
CA GLY A 59 68.37 -16.88 -3.11
C GLY A 59 67.36 -18.06 -2.98
N PRO A 60 67.81 -19.32 -2.76
CA PRO A 60 66.94 -20.51 -2.71
C PRO A 60 66.55 -20.92 -1.27
N GLY A 61 65.36 -21.48 -1.08
CA GLY A 61 65.02 -22.11 0.21
C GLY A 61 63.55 -22.44 0.45
N LEU A 62 63.16 -23.66 0.06
CA LEU A 62 62.16 -24.57 0.64
C LEU A 62 60.72 -24.14 1.02
N ARG A 63 59.85 -25.07 0.61
CA ARG A 63 58.61 -25.59 1.22
C ARG A 63 57.28 -25.01 0.75
N THR A 64 56.65 -25.85 -0.07
CA THR A 64 55.25 -25.88 -0.46
C THR A 64 54.34 -26.16 0.74
N SER A 65 53.39 -25.27 1.00
CA SER A 65 52.13 -25.61 1.66
C SER A 65 50.99 -24.92 0.92
N LYS A 66 50.24 -25.69 0.13
CA LYS A 66 48.92 -25.29 -0.35
C LYS A 66 48.00 -25.17 0.88
N GLN A 67 47.47 -23.98 1.13
CA GLN A 67 46.26 -23.82 1.93
C GLN A 67 45.11 -23.38 1.01
N PRO A 68 43.88 -23.88 1.21
CA PRO A 68 42.75 -23.53 0.36
C PRO A 68 42.38 -22.06 0.59
N LEU A 69 41.97 -21.38 -0.49
CA LEU A 69 41.34 -20.06 -0.40
C LEU A 69 40.01 -20.23 0.35
N ASP A 70 40.01 -19.78 1.60
CA ASP A 70 38.84 -19.70 2.46
C ASP A 70 37.74 -18.86 1.80
N SER A 71 36.56 -19.48 1.76
CA SER A 71 35.22 -18.93 1.70
C SER A 71 35.11 -17.44 1.33
N VAL A 72 34.63 -17.20 0.11
CA VAL A 72 33.93 -15.96 -0.22
C VAL A 72 32.77 -15.81 0.77
N ILE A 73 32.90 -14.89 1.73
CA ILE A 73 31.80 -14.44 2.56
C ILE A 73 30.82 -13.73 1.63
N ILE A 74 29.85 -14.49 1.13
CA ILE A 74 28.64 -13.94 0.53
C ILE A 74 27.91 -13.25 1.68
N ARG A 75 28.01 -11.92 1.76
CA ARG A 75 27.18 -11.12 2.65
C ARG A 75 25.73 -11.36 2.22
N PRO A 76 24.85 -11.95 3.07
CA PRO A 76 23.45 -12.05 2.73
C PRO A 76 22.87 -10.64 2.83
N TYR A 77 22.60 -10.03 1.68
CA TYR A 77 21.80 -8.82 1.60
C TYR A 77 20.36 -9.22 1.98
N CYS A 78 19.87 -8.68 3.09
CA CYS A 78 18.46 -8.57 3.45
C CYS A 78 17.61 -9.86 3.37
N SER A 79 17.74 -10.74 4.36
CA SER A 79 16.82 -11.87 4.53
C SER A 79 16.68 -12.28 6.01
N ARG A 80 16.11 -11.40 6.84
CA ARG A 80 15.57 -11.81 8.15
C ARG A 80 14.69 -10.73 8.79
N MET A 81 13.61 -10.35 8.10
CA MET A 81 12.35 -10.32 8.86
C MET A 81 11.91 -11.77 8.94
N GLU A 82 12.45 -12.51 9.91
CA GLU A 82 11.80 -13.74 10.36
C GLU A 82 10.47 -13.28 10.98
N PHE A 83 9.43 -13.13 10.14
CA PHE A 83 8.06 -13.06 10.59
C PHE A 83 7.72 -14.44 11.17
N GLY A 84 8.25 -14.70 12.36
CA GLY A 84 7.95 -15.87 13.16
C GLY A 84 6.45 -15.94 13.37
N LYS A 85 5.89 -17.15 13.34
CA LYS A 85 4.45 -17.49 13.46
C LYS A 85 3.64 -17.58 12.16
N GLY A 86 4.28 -17.62 10.99
CA GLY A 86 3.54 -17.93 9.75
C GLY A 86 2.71 -16.77 9.20
N LEU A 87 3.05 -15.53 9.58
CA LEU A 87 2.51 -14.33 8.95
C LEU A 87 3.21 -14.11 7.59
N PHE A 88 2.42 -13.77 6.58
CA PHE A 88 2.87 -13.24 5.30
C PHE A 88 2.63 -11.73 5.26
N PHE A 89 3.56 -11.00 4.64
CA PHE A 89 3.49 -9.56 4.48
C PHE A 89 3.99 -9.11 3.11
N ARG A 90 3.27 -8.19 2.47
CA ARG A 90 3.69 -7.42 1.30
C ARG A 90 3.24 -5.97 1.44
N GLN A 91 4.12 -5.06 1.08
CA GLN A 91 3.82 -3.66 0.82
C GLN A 91 3.80 -3.46 -0.69
N LEU A 92 2.76 -2.81 -1.19
CA LEU A 92 2.53 -2.46 -2.58
C LEU A 92 2.44 -0.93 -2.67
N PHE A 93 2.81 -0.36 -3.81
CA PHE A 93 2.83 1.09 -4.01
C PHE A 93 2.01 1.47 -5.23
N GLU A 94 1.13 2.44 -5.07
CA GLU A 94 0.46 3.16 -6.17
C GLU A 94 1.19 4.51 -6.33
N SER A 95 1.65 4.78 -7.55
CA SER A 95 2.59 5.87 -7.82
C SER A 95 1.95 7.23 -8.01
N GLU A 96 0.68 7.30 -8.41
CA GLU A 96 0.01 8.57 -8.68
C GLU A 96 -0.35 9.30 -7.37
N SER A 97 -0.95 8.59 -6.41
CA SER A 97 -1.28 9.11 -5.08
C SER A 97 -0.16 8.91 -4.05
N SER A 98 0.87 8.14 -4.41
CA SER A 98 1.96 7.73 -3.50
C SER A 98 1.46 6.89 -2.32
N THR A 99 0.42 6.10 -2.54
CA THR A 99 -0.23 5.28 -1.51
C THR A 99 0.46 3.93 -1.36
N TYR A 100 0.65 3.52 -0.12
CA TYR A 100 1.00 2.16 0.24
C TYR A 100 -0.25 1.34 0.55
N THR A 101 -0.38 0.21 -0.15
CA THR A 101 -1.36 -0.84 0.14
C THR A 101 -0.64 -2.01 0.80
N TYR A 102 -1.21 -2.58 1.87
CA TYR A 102 -0.57 -3.65 2.64
C TYR A 102 -1.36 -4.95 2.59
N LEU A 103 -0.75 -6.03 2.13
CA LEU A 103 -1.31 -7.38 2.14
C LEU A 103 -0.69 -8.19 3.28
N LEU A 104 -1.54 -8.62 4.22
CA LEU A 104 -1.17 -9.54 5.29
C LEU A 104 -1.97 -10.83 5.15
N ALA A 105 -1.35 -11.97 5.45
CA ALA A 105 -2.04 -13.25 5.40
C ALA A 105 -1.49 -14.26 6.40
N ASP A 106 -2.35 -15.15 6.87
CA ASP A 106 -1.92 -16.37 7.55
C ASP A 106 -1.48 -17.39 6.49
N LYS A 107 -0.21 -17.81 6.53
CA LYS A 107 0.34 -18.78 5.56
C LYS A 107 -0.33 -20.15 5.66
N GLU A 108 -0.90 -20.48 6.82
CA GLU A 108 -1.50 -21.78 7.12
C GLU A 108 -2.97 -21.82 6.66
N SER A 109 -3.83 -20.95 7.20
CA SER A 109 -5.25 -20.91 6.81
C SER A 109 -5.48 -20.30 5.43
N ARG A 110 -4.47 -19.60 4.89
CA ARG A 110 -4.52 -18.82 3.64
C ARG A 110 -5.40 -17.58 3.71
N GLU A 111 -6.02 -17.27 4.85
CA GLU A 111 -6.85 -16.07 4.99
C GLU A 111 -6.00 -14.80 5.02
N ALA A 112 -6.49 -13.76 4.35
CA ALA A 112 -5.77 -12.50 4.16
C ALA A 112 -6.62 -11.27 4.47
N VAL A 113 -5.92 -10.17 4.77
CA VAL A 113 -6.45 -8.81 4.88
C VAL A 113 -5.63 -7.86 4.00
N LEU A 114 -6.31 -6.89 3.39
CA LEU A 114 -5.71 -5.85 2.56
C LEU A 114 -6.01 -4.48 3.18
N ILE A 115 -5.00 -3.65 3.40
CA ILE A 115 -5.12 -2.33 4.02
C ILE A 115 -4.89 -1.25 2.97
N ASP A 116 -5.77 -0.25 2.93
CA ASP A 116 -5.74 0.91 2.02
C ASP A 116 -5.57 0.53 0.53
N PRO A 117 -6.45 -0.33 -0.04
CA PRO A 117 -6.40 -0.64 -1.46
C PRO A 117 -6.85 0.54 -2.32
N VAL A 118 -6.16 0.75 -3.44
CA VAL A 118 -6.47 1.81 -4.41
C VAL A 118 -7.25 1.24 -5.60
N LEU A 119 -8.28 1.95 -6.07
CA LEU A 119 -9.17 1.52 -7.16
C LEU A 119 -8.41 1.13 -8.43
N GLU A 120 -7.47 1.96 -8.85
CA GLU A 120 -6.67 1.81 -10.05
C GLU A 120 -5.77 0.57 -10.01
N THR A 121 -5.48 0.04 -8.82
CA THR A 121 -4.61 -1.14 -8.63
C THR A 121 -5.33 -2.41 -8.23
N VAL A 122 -6.67 -2.44 -8.24
CA VAL A 122 -7.45 -3.61 -7.85
C VAL A 122 -7.07 -4.86 -8.66
N GLU A 123 -6.87 -4.74 -9.97
CA GLU A 123 -6.48 -5.89 -10.81
C GLU A 123 -5.07 -6.43 -10.46
N ARG A 124 -4.14 -5.55 -10.09
CA ARG A 124 -2.82 -5.95 -9.58
C ARG A 124 -2.97 -6.73 -8.27
N ASP A 125 -3.80 -6.23 -7.36
CA ASP A 125 -3.97 -6.79 -6.02
C ASP A 125 -4.67 -8.16 -6.08
N LEU A 126 -5.73 -8.28 -6.89
CA LEU A 126 -6.44 -9.53 -7.14
C LEU A 126 -5.51 -10.59 -7.72
N LYS A 127 -4.76 -10.24 -8.76
CA LYS A 127 -3.80 -11.14 -9.38
C LYS A 127 -2.76 -11.65 -8.37
N LEU A 128 -2.21 -10.76 -7.54
CA LEU A 128 -1.23 -11.14 -6.53
C LEU A 128 -1.84 -12.09 -5.48
N VAL A 129 -3.05 -11.79 -5.00
CA VAL A 129 -3.76 -12.65 -4.03
C VAL A 129 -4.02 -14.04 -4.62
N GLU A 130 -4.44 -14.11 -5.90
CA GLU A 130 -4.68 -15.36 -6.62
C GLU A 130 -3.38 -16.15 -6.83
N GLU A 131 -2.33 -15.54 -7.39
CA GLU A 131 -1.04 -16.18 -7.65
C GLU A 131 -0.40 -16.73 -6.38
N LEU A 132 -0.55 -15.99 -5.27
CA LEU A 132 -0.05 -16.45 -3.99
C LEU A 132 -0.94 -17.53 -3.39
N GLY A 133 -2.21 -17.64 -3.78
CA GLY A 133 -3.19 -18.60 -3.27
C GLY A 133 -3.79 -18.21 -1.92
N PHE A 134 -4.09 -16.92 -1.72
CA PHE A 134 -4.70 -16.41 -0.50
C PHE A 134 -6.21 -16.17 -0.68
N ASN A 135 -6.95 -16.23 0.41
CA ASN A 135 -8.37 -15.92 0.49
C ASN A 135 -8.55 -14.57 1.19
N LEU A 136 -8.76 -13.50 0.42
CA LEU A 136 -8.94 -12.16 0.96
C LEU A 136 -10.30 -12.03 1.66
N LYS A 137 -10.28 -11.95 2.99
CA LYS A 137 -11.48 -11.90 3.84
C LYS A 137 -11.96 -10.49 4.09
N VAL A 138 -11.03 -9.57 4.32
CA VAL A 138 -11.32 -8.18 4.67
C VAL A 138 -10.43 -7.25 3.87
N ALA A 139 -11.01 -6.20 3.30
CA ALA A 139 -10.28 -5.04 2.81
C ALA A 139 -10.66 -3.83 3.69
N VAL A 140 -9.67 -3.24 4.35
CA VAL A 140 -9.86 -2.20 5.37
C VAL A 140 -9.21 -0.90 4.95
N ASN A 141 -9.87 0.22 5.20
CA ASN A 141 -9.25 1.54 5.10
C ASN A 141 -8.90 2.09 6.49
N THR A 142 -7.72 2.69 6.61
CA THR A 142 -7.28 3.40 7.81
C THR A 142 -8.08 4.67 8.04
N HIS A 143 -8.57 5.31 6.97
CA HIS A 143 -9.44 6.48 7.01
C HIS A 143 -10.15 6.69 5.67
N CYS A 144 -11.01 7.70 5.57
CA CYS A 144 -11.59 8.13 4.30
C CYS A 144 -10.54 8.95 3.54
N HIS A 145 -9.89 8.37 2.54
CA HIS A 145 -8.79 9.00 1.79
C HIS A 145 -9.28 10.18 0.94
N ALA A 146 -8.41 11.17 0.70
CA ALA A 146 -8.71 12.37 -0.09
C ALA A 146 -7.87 12.47 -1.38
N ASP A 147 -6.92 11.57 -1.55
CA ASP A 147 -5.92 11.56 -2.62
C ASP A 147 -6.15 10.43 -3.63
N HIS A 148 -6.91 9.39 -3.28
CA HIS A 148 -7.30 8.29 -4.18
C HIS A 148 -8.70 7.75 -3.87
N ILE A 149 -9.29 7.01 -4.81
CA ILE A 149 -10.53 6.27 -4.58
C ILE A 149 -10.20 4.88 -4.06
N THR A 150 -10.87 4.46 -2.99
CA THR A 150 -10.71 3.11 -2.41
C THR A 150 -11.08 2.02 -3.40
N GLY A 151 -10.26 0.97 -3.46
CA GLY A 151 -10.54 -0.25 -4.21
C GLY A 151 -11.52 -1.21 -3.51
N THR A 152 -11.92 -0.92 -2.26
CA THR A 152 -12.77 -1.83 -1.45
C THR A 152 -14.07 -2.21 -2.12
N GLY A 153 -14.78 -1.26 -2.75
CA GLY A 153 -16.06 -1.52 -3.43
C GLY A 153 -15.92 -2.46 -4.61
N LEU A 154 -14.92 -2.23 -5.47
CA LEU A 154 -14.65 -3.09 -6.61
C LEU A 154 -14.18 -4.48 -6.18
N LEU A 155 -13.29 -4.57 -5.19
CA LEU A 155 -12.85 -5.85 -4.63
C LEU A 155 -14.02 -6.67 -4.08
N LYS A 156 -14.97 -6.05 -3.38
CA LYS A 156 -16.19 -6.73 -2.90
C LYS A 156 -17.04 -7.30 -4.02
N ASN A 157 -17.18 -6.55 -5.11
CA ASN A 157 -17.94 -7.00 -6.27
C ASN A 157 -17.27 -8.17 -7.01
N ARG A 158 -15.94 -8.31 -6.88
CA ARG A 158 -15.15 -9.38 -7.51
C ARG A 158 -14.96 -10.60 -6.63
N LEU A 159 -14.91 -10.43 -5.31
CA LEU A 159 -14.62 -11.50 -4.35
C LEU A 159 -15.82 -11.76 -3.44
N PHE A 160 -16.56 -12.83 -3.75
CA PHE A 160 -17.71 -13.22 -2.97
C PHE A 160 -17.35 -13.49 -1.50
N GLY A 161 -18.05 -12.81 -0.59
CA GLY A 161 -17.86 -12.97 0.86
C GLY A 161 -16.72 -12.16 1.48
N MET A 162 -15.98 -11.38 0.67
CA MET A 162 -15.05 -10.36 1.20
C MET A 162 -15.84 -9.20 1.82
N LYS A 163 -15.37 -8.66 2.94
CA LYS A 163 -15.99 -7.52 3.63
C LYS A 163 -15.10 -6.27 3.59
N SER A 164 -15.70 -5.14 3.24
CA SER A 164 -15.11 -3.82 3.49
C SER A 164 -15.16 -3.47 4.97
N ALA A 165 -14.11 -2.83 5.48
CA ALA A 165 -14.08 -2.29 6.83
C ALA A 165 -13.54 -0.85 6.84
N ILE A 166 -14.11 -0.01 7.71
CA ILE A 166 -13.61 1.34 7.98
C ILE A 166 -14.07 1.78 9.37
N SER A 167 -13.44 2.81 9.94
CA SER A 167 -13.89 3.38 11.22
C SER A 167 -15.33 3.88 11.16
N ARG A 168 -16.09 3.61 12.23
CA ARG A 168 -17.44 4.18 12.41
C ARG A 168 -17.46 5.71 12.44
N HIS A 169 -16.33 6.33 12.78
CA HIS A 169 -16.17 7.79 12.88
C HIS A 169 -15.77 8.44 11.56
N SER A 170 -15.57 7.66 10.48
CA SER A 170 -15.21 8.18 9.16
C SER A 170 -16.39 8.82 8.40
N GLY A 171 -17.63 8.53 8.80
CA GLY A 171 -18.83 8.88 8.05
C GLY A 171 -19.05 8.07 6.76
N ALA A 172 -18.12 7.17 6.41
CA ALA A 172 -18.19 6.35 5.22
C ALA A 172 -18.96 5.04 5.46
N SER A 173 -19.53 4.51 4.38
CA SER A 173 -20.20 3.21 4.35
C SER A 173 -19.19 2.06 4.20
N ALA A 174 -19.39 0.99 4.97
CA ALA A 174 -18.68 -0.29 4.84
C ALA A 174 -19.52 -1.43 5.44
N ASP A 175 -19.13 -2.67 5.19
CA ASP A 175 -19.81 -3.84 5.79
C ASP A 175 -19.49 -3.98 7.29
N ILE A 176 -18.32 -3.51 7.71
CA ILE A 176 -17.85 -3.51 9.09
C ILE A 176 -17.47 -2.09 9.48
N LEU A 177 -18.11 -1.56 10.52
CA LEU A 177 -17.77 -0.28 11.13
C LEU A 177 -16.95 -0.52 12.41
N LEU A 178 -15.66 -0.18 12.34
CA LEU A 178 -14.67 -0.43 13.39
C LEU A 178 -14.70 0.66 14.47
N SER A 179 -14.39 0.27 15.70
CA SER A 179 -14.20 1.12 16.89
C SER A 179 -12.88 0.78 17.59
N GLU A 180 -12.43 1.64 18.51
CA GLU A 180 -11.32 1.35 19.42
C GLU A 180 -11.42 -0.07 20.02
N GLY A 181 -10.33 -0.83 19.93
CA GLY A 181 -10.22 -2.17 20.53
C GLY A 181 -10.81 -3.31 19.70
N ASP A 182 -11.51 -3.03 18.61
CA ASP A 182 -11.98 -4.05 17.67
C ASP A 182 -10.80 -4.82 17.05
N LYS A 183 -11.09 -6.03 16.58
CA LYS A 183 -10.09 -6.93 16.00
C LYS A 183 -10.53 -7.42 14.62
N ILE A 184 -9.63 -7.28 13.64
CA ILE A 184 -9.81 -7.82 12.28
C ILE A 184 -9.03 -9.12 12.19
N HIS A 185 -9.74 -10.25 12.25
CA HIS A 185 -9.15 -11.58 12.22
C HIS A 185 -8.90 -12.08 10.78
N PHE A 186 -7.78 -12.79 10.59
CA PHE A 186 -7.44 -13.52 9.38
C PHE A 186 -6.56 -14.73 9.76
N GLY A 187 -7.15 -15.93 9.72
CA GLY A 187 -6.54 -17.13 10.29
C GLY A 187 -6.34 -16.99 11.80
N LYS A 188 -5.16 -17.38 12.27
CA LYS A 188 -4.79 -17.22 13.69
C LYS A 188 -4.30 -15.81 14.06
N HIS A 189 -4.12 -14.93 13.07
CA HIS A 189 -3.63 -13.57 13.28
C HIS A 189 -4.78 -12.57 13.37
N HIS A 190 -4.51 -11.40 13.97
CA HIS A 190 -5.44 -10.28 13.91
C HIS A 190 -4.72 -8.93 13.94
N LEU A 191 -5.41 -7.92 13.42
CA LEU A 191 -5.09 -6.51 13.60
C LEU A 191 -6.00 -5.92 14.67
N SER A 192 -5.43 -5.32 15.73
CA SER A 192 -6.17 -4.56 16.73
C SER A 192 -6.31 -3.10 16.28
N VAL A 193 -7.51 -2.54 16.40
CA VAL A 193 -7.82 -1.17 16.02
C VAL A 193 -7.49 -0.21 17.17
N ARG A 194 -6.71 0.82 16.88
CA ARG A 194 -6.52 2.01 17.73
C ARG A 194 -7.05 3.22 17.01
N GLU A 195 -8.02 3.92 17.58
CA GLU A 195 -8.49 5.21 17.08
C GLU A 195 -7.38 6.24 17.23
N THR A 196 -6.96 6.79 16.09
CA THR A 196 -5.92 7.82 16.01
C THR A 196 -6.41 9.01 15.19
N PRO A 197 -7.54 9.64 15.58
CA PRO A 197 -8.11 10.75 14.84
C PRO A 197 -7.20 11.98 14.91
N GLY A 198 -7.36 12.85 13.92
CA GLY A 198 -6.65 14.13 13.88
C GLY A 198 -6.29 14.54 12.46
N HIS A 199 -5.84 13.62 11.61
CA HIS A 199 -5.81 13.86 10.17
C HIS A 199 -7.25 13.95 9.63
N THR A 200 -8.08 12.96 10.00
CA THR A 200 -9.54 13.00 9.93
C THR A 200 -10.13 12.53 11.26
N ASP A 201 -11.43 12.72 11.48
CA ASP A 201 -12.11 12.15 12.66
C ASP A 201 -12.21 10.61 12.62
N GLY A 202 -12.09 10.00 11.43
CA GLY A 202 -12.20 8.57 11.22
C GLY A 202 -10.88 7.80 11.17
N CYS A 203 -9.74 8.44 11.42
CA CYS A 203 -8.45 7.75 11.33
C CYS A 203 -8.27 6.68 12.42
N VAL A 204 -7.82 5.51 11.98
CA VAL A 204 -7.38 4.42 12.86
C VAL A 204 -5.96 3.97 12.50
N THR A 205 -5.24 3.49 13.51
CA THR A 205 -4.01 2.73 13.38
C THR A 205 -4.32 1.25 13.61
N LEU A 206 -3.86 0.39 12.72
CA LEU A 206 -4.03 -1.06 12.82
C LEU A 206 -2.73 -1.70 13.31
N VAL A 207 -2.79 -2.45 14.40
CA VAL A 207 -1.58 -2.99 15.07
C VAL A 207 -1.62 -4.51 15.08
N THR A 208 -0.54 -5.18 14.70
CA THR A 208 -0.43 -6.64 14.83
C THR A 208 -0.50 -7.07 16.30
N GLU A 209 -1.04 -8.26 16.57
CA GLU A 209 -1.18 -8.81 17.92
C GLU A 209 0.11 -8.78 18.75
N ASP A 210 1.25 -9.04 18.11
CA ASP A 210 2.57 -9.06 18.77
C ASP A 210 3.22 -7.67 18.87
N HIS A 211 2.49 -6.61 18.46
CA HIS A 211 2.96 -5.23 18.41
C HIS A 211 4.25 -5.02 17.60
N SER A 212 4.55 -5.92 16.65
CA SER A 212 5.72 -5.78 15.78
C SER A 212 5.50 -4.80 14.63
N MET A 213 4.26 -4.55 14.22
CA MET A 213 3.91 -3.66 13.11
C MET A 213 2.68 -2.81 13.45
N ALA A 214 2.72 -1.54 13.05
CA ALA A 214 1.60 -0.60 13.11
C ALA A 214 1.40 0.06 11.74
N PHE A 215 0.19 -0.05 11.21
CA PHE A 215 -0.26 0.60 9.97
C PHE A 215 -0.97 1.90 10.35
N THR A 216 -0.28 3.02 10.20
CA THR A 216 -0.62 4.28 10.88
C THR A 216 -1.50 5.22 10.07
N GLY A 217 -1.93 4.78 8.88
CA GLY A 217 -2.62 5.66 7.92
C GLY A 217 -1.83 6.95 7.72
N ASP A 218 -2.54 8.06 7.72
CA ASP A 218 -1.96 9.41 7.69
C ASP A 218 -1.85 10.06 9.08
N ALA A 219 -2.09 9.32 10.16
CA ALA A 219 -1.86 9.85 11.51
C ALA A 219 -0.35 10.07 11.78
N LEU A 220 0.47 9.10 11.36
CA LEU A 220 1.94 9.19 11.44
C LEU A 220 2.53 8.79 10.10
N LEU A 221 3.34 9.68 9.52
CA LEU A 221 4.14 9.43 8.32
C LEU A 221 5.62 9.30 8.70
N ILE A 222 6.44 8.75 7.81
CA ILE A 222 7.89 8.67 8.03
C ILE A 222 8.44 10.10 8.04
N ARG A 223 9.01 10.53 9.18
CA ARG A 223 9.49 11.91 9.40
C ARG A 223 8.42 12.99 9.18
N GLY A 224 7.16 12.66 9.40
CA GLY A 224 6.07 13.60 9.23
C GLY A 224 4.77 13.13 9.85
N CYS A 225 3.68 13.75 9.42
CA CYS A 225 2.31 13.38 9.73
C CYS A 225 1.41 13.94 8.62
N GLY A 226 0.21 13.39 8.50
CA GLY A 226 -0.83 13.92 7.62
C GLY A 226 -1.18 15.37 7.98
N ARG A 227 -1.75 16.08 7.01
CA ARG A 227 -2.30 17.42 7.20
C ARG A 227 -3.54 17.39 8.11
N THR A 228 -3.95 18.52 8.66
CA THR A 228 -5.03 18.58 9.67
C THR A 228 -6.03 19.71 9.42
N ASP A 229 -6.02 20.27 8.21
CA ASP A 229 -6.80 21.45 7.79
C ASP A 229 -8.01 21.11 6.90
N PHE A 230 -8.24 19.83 6.61
CA PHE A 230 -9.39 19.30 5.86
C PHE A 230 -10.05 18.13 6.63
N GLN A 231 -11.22 17.66 6.18
CA GLN A 231 -11.88 16.44 6.69
C GLN A 231 -12.01 16.39 8.23
N GLN A 232 -12.45 17.51 8.82
CA GLN A 232 -12.60 17.66 10.28
C GLN A 232 -11.27 17.47 11.05
N GLY A 233 -10.14 17.66 10.37
CA GLY A 233 -8.81 17.54 10.95
C GLY A 233 -8.59 18.48 12.13
N CYS A 234 -7.76 18.03 13.07
CA CYS A 234 -7.41 18.77 14.26
C CYS A 234 -5.99 18.42 14.71
N SER A 235 -5.08 19.39 14.68
CA SER A 235 -3.68 19.22 15.09
C SER A 235 -3.55 18.75 16.54
N ARG A 236 -4.31 19.32 17.48
CA ARG A 236 -4.23 18.88 18.90
C ARG A 236 -4.63 17.41 19.05
N LYS A 237 -5.74 17.03 18.41
CA LYS A 237 -6.24 15.65 18.40
C LYS A 237 -5.23 14.70 17.75
N LEU A 238 -4.60 15.11 16.65
CA LEU A 238 -3.55 14.33 15.99
C LEU A 238 -2.34 14.09 16.92
N TYR A 239 -1.86 15.14 17.57
CA TYR A 239 -0.75 15.05 18.50
C TYR A 239 -1.09 14.10 19.67
N GLU A 240 -2.26 14.25 20.29
CA GLU A 240 -2.74 13.37 21.36
C GLU A 240 -2.82 11.92 20.89
N SER A 241 -3.44 11.68 19.74
CA SER A 241 -3.54 10.36 19.12
C SER A 241 -2.18 9.70 18.93
N VAL A 242 -1.23 10.39 18.31
CA VAL A 242 0.11 9.84 18.08
C VAL A 242 0.81 9.55 19.41
N HIS A 243 0.80 10.50 20.35
CA HIS A 243 1.53 10.36 21.63
C HIS A 243 0.93 9.28 22.54
N GLN A 244 -0.40 9.15 22.58
CA GLN A 244 -1.09 8.23 23.48
C GLN A 244 -1.28 6.83 22.88
N LYS A 245 -1.38 6.71 21.55
CA LYS A 245 -1.76 5.44 20.90
C LYS A 245 -0.64 4.81 20.08
N ILE A 246 0.19 5.59 19.40
CA ILE A 246 1.26 5.06 18.54
C ILE A 246 2.58 5.04 19.30
N PHE A 247 2.92 6.15 19.96
CA PHE A 247 4.13 6.27 20.75
C PHE A 247 4.11 5.43 22.03
N THR A 248 2.97 4.87 22.44
CA THR A 248 2.94 3.90 23.55
C THR A 248 3.31 2.46 23.13
N LEU A 249 3.48 2.21 21.83
CA LEU A 249 3.96 0.92 21.32
C LEU A 249 5.46 0.71 21.60
N PRO A 250 5.96 -0.56 21.52
CA PRO A 250 7.39 -0.85 21.68
C PRO A 250 8.25 -0.05 20.71
N PRO A 251 9.44 0.45 21.11
CA PRO A 251 10.29 1.26 20.24
C PRO A 251 10.70 0.58 18.92
N GLN A 252 10.79 -0.75 18.90
CA GLN A 252 11.10 -1.55 17.72
C GLN A 252 9.90 -1.85 16.81
N CYS A 253 8.68 -1.46 17.21
CA CYS A 253 7.49 -1.62 16.40
C CYS A 253 7.66 -0.84 15.08
N LEU A 254 7.52 -1.55 13.96
CA LEU A 254 7.61 -0.97 12.63
C LEU A 254 6.41 -0.07 12.35
N VAL A 255 6.67 1.09 11.76
CA VAL A 255 5.66 2.05 11.34
C VAL A 255 5.52 1.97 9.82
N PHE A 256 4.31 1.66 9.38
CA PHE A 256 3.90 1.55 7.98
C PHE A 256 2.82 2.60 7.68
N PRO A 257 3.16 3.75 7.08
CA PRO A 257 2.20 4.82 6.81
C PRO A 257 1.31 4.51 5.61
N ALA A 258 0.21 5.24 5.40
CA ALA A 258 -0.52 5.14 4.14
C ALA A 258 0.22 5.80 2.97
N HIS A 259 1.08 6.79 3.23
CA HIS A 259 1.79 7.53 2.18
C HIS A 259 3.28 7.75 2.50
N ASP A 260 4.09 7.85 1.45
CA ASP A 260 5.42 8.44 1.52
C ASP A 260 5.77 9.14 0.21
N TYR A 261 6.39 10.30 0.31
CA TYR A 261 6.71 11.17 -0.84
C TYR A 261 8.23 11.29 -1.09
N LYS A 262 9.04 10.44 -0.46
CA LYS A 262 10.51 10.48 -0.47
C LYS A 262 11.16 9.12 -0.80
N GLY A 263 10.35 8.09 -1.08
CA GLY A 263 10.79 6.73 -1.36
C GLY A 263 11.15 5.92 -0.12
N GLN A 264 10.69 6.33 1.07
CA GLN A 264 10.89 5.61 2.33
C GLN A 264 9.73 4.63 2.55
N THR A 265 10.04 3.38 2.90
CA THR A 265 9.03 2.30 2.95
C THR A 265 8.57 1.95 4.37
N ALA A 266 9.40 2.19 5.39
CA ALA A 266 9.05 1.94 6.79
C ALA A 266 9.91 2.82 7.73
N SER A 267 9.44 2.98 8.96
CA SER A 267 10.19 3.54 10.10
C SER A 267 9.96 2.67 11.34
N THR A 268 10.33 3.16 12.53
CA THR A 268 9.96 2.55 13.81
C THR A 268 9.40 3.58 14.77
N VAL A 269 8.64 3.13 15.76
CA VAL A 269 8.12 4.00 16.82
C VAL A 269 9.25 4.73 17.55
N GLY A 270 10.34 4.05 17.84
CA GLY A 270 11.52 4.65 18.49
C GLY A 270 12.23 5.67 17.60
N GLU A 271 12.25 5.43 16.29
CA GLU A 271 12.80 6.35 15.30
C GLU A 271 11.96 7.63 15.18
N GLU A 272 10.63 7.52 15.09
CA GLU A 272 9.74 8.68 14.99
C GLU A 272 9.68 9.48 16.30
N LYS A 273 9.67 8.82 17.46
CA LYS A 273 9.77 9.50 18.77
C LYS A 273 11.00 10.38 18.94
N ARG A 274 12.10 10.04 18.26
CA ARG A 274 13.38 10.74 18.42
C ARG A 274 13.61 11.80 17.35
N PHE A 275 13.14 11.55 16.12
CA PHE A 275 13.53 12.40 14.99
C PHE A 275 12.38 12.83 14.08
N ASN A 276 11.12 12.62 14.45
CA ASN A 276 10.01 13.23 13.72
C ASN A 276 10.03 14.76 13.91
N PRO A 277 10.26 15.56 12.86
CA PRO A 277 10.55 17.00 13.00
C PRO A 277 9.37 17.81 13.55
N ARG A 278 8.16 17.25 13.54
CA ARG A 278 6.93 17.88 14.04
C ARG A 278 6.49 17.29 15.37
N LEU A 279 6.36 15.96 15.45
CA LEU A 279 5.74 15.28 16.58
C LEU A 279 6.66 15.14 17.80
N THR A 280 7.93 15.51 17.71
CA THR A 280 8.84 15.63 18.87
C THR A 280 8.84 17.03 19.49
N LYS A 281 8.09 17.98 18.93
CA LYS A 281 7.91 19.32 19.47
C LYS A 281 6.89 19.31 20.61
N SER A 282 6.76 20.43 21.34
CA SER A 282 5.61 20.57 22.24
C SER A 282 4.29 20.58 21.46
N MET A 283 3.17 20.37 22.14
CA MET A 283 1.84 20.44 21.54
C MET A 283 1.62 21.79 20.83
N GLU A 284 1.98 22.89 21.49
CA GLU A 284 1.80 24.25 21.00
C GLU A 284 2.65 24.50 19.75
N GLU A 285 3.95 24.15 19.80
CA GLU A 285 4.84 24.26 18.65
C GLU A 285 4.36 23.39 17.47
N PHE A 286 3.87 22.18 17.74
CA PHE A 286 3.30 21.31 16.72
C PHE A 286 2.08 21.95 16.05
N VAL A 287 1.12 22.45 16.84
CA VAL A 287 -0.08 23.13 16.33
C VAL A 287 0.31 24.33 15.48
N ASP A 288 1.25 25.15 15.96
CA ASP A 288 1.74 26.33 15.25
C ASP A 288 2.40 25.95 13.93
N ILE A 289 3.25 24.90 13.90
CA ILE A 289 3.83 24.38 12.67
C ILE A 289 2.74 23.96 11.68
N MET A 290 1.76 23.17 12.13
CA MET A 290 0.74 22.59 11.27
C MET A 290 -0.17 23.65 10.63
N VAL A 291 -0.55 24.69 11.40
CA VAL A 291 -1.36 25.82 10.90
C VAL A 291 -0.61 26.63 9.83
N ASN A 292 0.72 26.70 9.92
CA ASN A 292 1.55 27.51 9.04
C ASN A 292 2.12 26.75 7.83
N LEU A 293 1.70 25.50 7.56
CA LEU A 293 2.19 24.72 6.42
C LEU A 293 1.75 25.29 5.05
N ASN A 294 0.64 26.05 4.99
CA ASN A 294 0.14 26.71 3.77
C ASN A 294 0.10 25.79 2.53
N LEU A 295 -0.36 24.55 2.70
CA LEU A 295 -0.40 23.57 1.62
C LEU A 295 -1.57 23.84 0.67
N PRO A 296 -1.42 23.57 -0.65
CA PRO A 296 -2.53 23.66 -1.57
C PRO A 296 -3.65 22.68 -1.17
N LYS A 297 -4.88 22.97 -1.58
CA LYS A 297 -6.00 22.03 -1.49
C LYS A 297 -5.59 20.69 -2.15
N PRO A 298 -5.88 19.51 -1.54
CA PRO A 298 -5.53 18.25 -2.17
C PRO A 298 -6.22 18.10 -3.53
N ALA A 299 -5.48 17.65 -4.53
CA ALA A 299 -5.92 17.69 -5.94
C ALA A 299 -7.18 16.87 -6.22
N LYS A 300 -7.35 15.72 -5.54
CA LYS A 300 -8.44 14.77 -5.77
C LYS A 300 -9.54 14.82 -4.69
N ILE A 301 -9.48 15.71 -3.70
CA ILE A 301 -10.40 15.66 -2.53
C ILE A 301 -11.88 15.74 -2.91
N ASP A 302 -12.22 16.54 -3.92
CA ASP A 302 -13.62 16.75 -4.35
C ASP A 302 -14.19 15.53 -5.10
N ILE A 303 -13.35 14.59 -5.51
CA ILE A 303 -13.73 13.35 -6.20
C ILE A 303 -13.58 12.15 -5.26
N ALA A 304 -12.41 12.05 -4.61
CA ALA A 304 -12.05 10.95 -3.73
C ALA A 304 -12.96 10.86 -2.50
N VAL A 305 -13.19 11.98 -1.79
CA VAL A 305 -13.98 11.92 -0.55
C VAL A 305 -15.42 11.50 -0.81
N PRO A 306 -16.18 12.08 -1.77
CA PRO A 306 -17.52 11.60 -2.09
C PRO A 306 -17.56 10.12 -2.49
N ALA A 307 -16.60 9.68 -3.31
CA ALA A 307 -16.53 8.28 -3.72
C ALA A 307 -16.23 7.34 -2.53
N ASN A 308 -15.31 7.74 -1.65
CA ASN A 308 -14.88 6.94 -0.51
C ASN A 308 -15.95 6.87 0.59
N LEU A 309 -16.79 7.90 0.75
CA LEU A 309 -17.95 7.87 1.65
C LEU A 309 -18.95 6.78 1.29
N VAL A 310 -18.98 6.34 0.03
CA VAL A 310 -19.83 5.25 -0.47
C VAL A 310 -19.01 4.01 -0.86
N CYS A 311 -17.91 3.75 -0.16
CA CYS A 311 -17.07 2.55 -0.34
C CYS A 311 -16.44 2.43 -1.74
N GLY A 312 -16.25 3.53 -2.46
CA GLY A 312 -15.73 3.54 -3.84
C GLY A 312 -16.76 3.11 -4.88
N LEU A 313 -18.04 2.94 -4.51
CA LEU A 313 -19.13 2.61 -5.42
C LEU A 313 -19.79 3.88 -5.99
N HIS A 314 -18.98 4.76 -6.57
CA HIS A 314 -19.44 6.00 -7.19
C HIS A 314 -19.26 5.90 -8.70
N GLU A 315 -20.25 6.35 -9.48
CA GLU A 315 -20.09 6.55 -10.93
C GLU A 315 -19.13 7.73 -11.13
N VAL A 316 -17.89 7.44 -11.55
CA VAL A 316 -16.89 8.48 -11.86
C VAL A 316 -17.25 9.17 -13.17
#